data_AF-A0A816KTT2-F1
#
_entry.id   AF-A0A816KTT2-F1
#
_cell.length_a   1.000
_cell.length_b   1.000
_cell.length_c   1.000
_cell.angle_alpha   90.00
_cell.angle_beta   90.00
_cell.angle_gamma   90.00
#
_symmetry.space_group_name_H-M   'P 1'
#
loop_
_entity.id
_entity.type
_entity.pdbx_description
1 polymer ?
#
loop_
_entity_poly.entity_id
_entity_poly.type
_entity_poly.pdbx_seq_one_letter_code
_entity_poly.pdbx_strand_id
1 'polypeptide(L)'
;MCKVRQLLIFLSCLFTSTNSTNVSSCISNTPCKCLLTEDSFTLLNCSYSLPDLPIFNSNTSLNITKIIARHALIRWPLHLCSYSNIEILDLSGSYLDAQYMDLSCVSQLLFLNLSNTQIRKIPNFRRYGLKNLQTLDLSNNQIEVLDGSLLRSLNNLVTLNVENNPLKYIDYFDYILGLSSLESINLMSSSSTLTTKKQLSAIQWTNLAHKWNSSNKYFSIRTNTFSLQSIFPNPDQFQMIPLDSMKIIFQTLSNSTFTTLFSTPPCNCVHLRNYQRVFSFTYYNKNLSPLYQTTTCILPNGIIHARLFDYRTFF
;
A
#
# COMPACT_ATOMS: atom_id res chain seq x y z
N MET A 1 19.99 10.59 42.68
CA MET A 1 20.63 9.46 41.96
C MET A 1 19.81 8.19 42.22
N CYS A 2 18.98 7.75 41.28
CA CYS A 2 18.50 6.36 41.26
C CYS A 2 18.94 5.77 39.93
N LYS A 3 19.91 4.86 40.01
CA LYS A 3 20.52 4.11 38.91
C LYS A 3 19.66 2.88 38.62
N VAL A 4 19.29 2.73 37.35
CA VAL A 4 19.28 1.48 36.56
C VAL A 4 18.95 0.18 37.31
N ARG A 5 17.74 -0.36 37.04
CA ARG A 5 17.55 -1.81 36.84
C ARG A 5 16.51 -2.03 35.74
N GLN A 6 17.03 -2.29 34.54
CA GLN A 6 16.38 -3.12 33.53
C GLN A 6 16.09 -4.49 34.18
N LEU A 7 14.87 -5.01 34.00
CA LEU A 7 14.51 -6.43 33.74
C LEU A 7 13.03 -6.66 34.13
N LEU A 8 12.27 -7.23 33.19
CA LEU A 8 10.99 -7.93 33.39
C LEU A 8 9.81 -7.09 33.89
N ILE A 9 9.16 -6.35 32.99
CA ILE A 9 7.75 -6.02 33.18
C ILE A 9 6.96 -7.30 32.90
N PHE A 10 6.72 -8.09 33.94
CA PHE A 10 5.64 -9.07 33.95
C PHE A 10 4.33 -8.29 33.80
N LEU A 11 3.76 -8.24 32.59
CA LEU A 11 2.31 -8.14 32.47
C LEU A 11 1.76 -9.41 33.11
N SER A 12 1.37 -9.33 34.38
CA SER A 12 0.57 -10.37 35.03
C SER A 12 -0.81 -10.37 34.37
N CYS A 13 -0.90 -11.01 33.21
CA CYS A 13 -2.18 -11.42 32.67
C CYS A 13 -2.66 -12.58 33.57
N LEU A 14 -3.54 -12.26 34.53
CA LEU A 14 -4.13 -13.25 35.42
C LEU A 14 -5.05 -14.15 34.58
N PHE A 15 -4.73 -15.44 34.51
CA PHE A 15 -5.67 -16.45 34.05
C PHE A 15 -6.77 -16.60 35.10
N THR A 16 -7.88 -15.87 34.99
CA THR A 16 -9.08 -16.20 35.77
C THR A 16 -9.75 -17.41 35.11
N SER A 17 -9.32 -18.61 35.50
CA SER A 17 -9.98 -19.86 35.15
C SER A 17 -11.27 -20.02 35.95
N THR A 18 -12.38 -19.49 35.45
CA THR A 18 -13.71 -19.96 35.86
C THR A 18 -14.69 -19.74 34.72
N ASN A 19 -14.94 -20.83 33.97
CA ASN A 19 -16.03 -21.08 33.03
C ASN A 19 -16.24 -20.14 31.82
N SER A 20 -15.99 -20.75 30.65
CA SER A 20 -16.31 -20.34 29.27
C SER A 20 -15.69 -19.02 28.79
N THR A 21 -14.76 -19.15 27.83
CA THR A 21 -13.90 -18.12 27.21
C THR A 21 -12.65 -17.76 28.02
N ASN A 22 -11.52 -18.40 27.70
CA ASN A 22 -10.17 -18.11 28.23
C ASN A 22 -9.68 -16.75 27.70
N VAL A 23 -10.26 -15.66 28.20
CA VAL A 23 -9.83 -14.29 27.93
C VAL A 23 -9.02 -13.83 29.14
N SER A 24 -7.70 -13.70 28.98
CA SER A 24 -6.87 -13.07 30.00
C SER A 24 -6.86 -11.55 29.77
N SER A 25 -7.53 -10.82 30.66
CA SER A 25 -7.41 -9.37 30.76
C SER A 25 -6.22 -9.03 31.64
N CYS A 26 -5.20 -8.33 31.15
CA CYS A 26 -4.15 -7.89 32.07
C CYS A 26 -4.65 -6.74 32.97
N ILE A 27 -4.09 -6.67 34.18
CA ILE A 27 -4.64 -6.00 35.36
C ILE A 27 -5.10 -4.54 35.10
N SER A 28 -6.21 -4.18 35.75
CA SER A 28 -7.00 -2.94 35.66
C SER A 28 -6.31 -1.61 35.98
N ASN A 29 -5.00 -1.59 36.23
CA ASN A 29 -4.22 -0.40 36.53
C ASN A 29 -3.08 -0.17 35.53
N THR A 30 -3.19 -0.71 34.31
CA THR A 30 -2.33 -0.32 33.21
C THR A 30 -2.98 0.80 32.39
N PRO A 31 -2.22 1.80 31.93
CA PRO A 31 -2.70 2.84 31.03
C PRO A 31 -2.90 2.33 29.59
N CYS A 32 -3.11 1.01 29.41
CA CYS A 32 -3.22 0.30 28.14
C CYS A 32 -4.41 -0.65 28.20
N LYS A 33 -5.13 -0.84 27.10
CA LYS A 33 -6.00 -2.01 26.93
C LYS A 33 -5.19 -3.16 26.35
N CYS A 34 -5.21 -4.32 26.99
CA CYS A 34 -4.48 -5.50 26.53
C CYS A 34 -5.35 -6.75 26.54
N LEU A 35 -5.08 -7.65 25.60
CA LEU A 35 -5.78 -8.91 25.42
C LEU A 35 -4.80 -9.96 24.89
N LEU A 36 -4.76 -11.10 25.54
CA LEU A 36 -4.00 -12.27 25.09
C LEU A 36 -4.95 -13.45 24.88
N THR A 37 -4.80 -14.09 23.74
CA THR A 37 -5.51 -15.29 23.29
C THR A 37 -4.49 -16.37 22.90
N GLU A 38 -4.96 -17.53 22.43
CA GLU A 38 -4.09 -18.65 22.06
C GLU A 38 -3.17 -18.32 20.86
N ASP A 39 -3.63 -17.46 19.95
CA ASP A 39 -2.95 -17.12 18.69
C ASP A 39 -2.67 -15.62 18.50
N SER A 40 -3.20 -14.75 19.37
CA SER A 40 -3.04 -13.31 19.22
C SER A 40 -2.75 -12.55 20.51
N PHE A 41 -1.93 -11.51 20.37
CA PHE A 41 -1.63 -10.54 21.41
C PHE A 41 -2.02 -9.13 20.95
N THR A 42 -2.83 -8.44 21.75
CA THR A 42 -3.33 -7.09 21.45
C THR A 42 -2.99 -6.12 22.58
N LEU A 43 -2.54 -4.94 22.19
CA LEU A 43 -2.18 -3.81 23.03
C LEU A 43 -2.70 -2.51 22.38
N LEU A 44 -3.51 -1.74 23.09
CA LEU A 44 -4.19 -0.57 22.53
C LEU A 44 -4.08 0.63 23.48
N ASN A 45 -3.82 1.80 22.89
CA ASN A 45 -3.91 3.11 23.54
C ASN A 45 -3.11 3.18 24.85
N CYS A 46 -1.81 2.91 24.77
CA CYS A 46 -0.92 2.95 25.92
C CYS A 46 -0.45 4.37 26.24
N SER A 47 -0.27 4.70 27.51
CA SER A 47 0.46 5.92 27.87
C SER A 47 1.94 5.82 27.50
N TYR A 48 2.54 6.97 27.20
CA TYR A 48 3.93 7.15 26.77
C TYR A 48 5.00 6.64 27.75
N SER A 49 4.62 6.06 28.88
CA SER A 49 5.51 5.65 29.97
C SER A 49 6.12 4.25 29.82
N LEU A 50 5.86 3.54 28.70
CA LEU A 50 6.51 2.32 28.16
C LEU A 50 5.55 1.13 28.01
N PRO A 51 5.37 0.67 26.75
CA PRO A 51 5.40 -0.77 26.51
C PRO A 51 6.31 -1.11 25.33
N ASP A 52 7.25 -2.01 25.58
CA ASP A 52 7.74 -2.92 24.54
C ASP A 52 6.79 -4.14 24.51
N LEU A 53 6.92 -5.01 23.52
CA LEU A 53 6.22 -6.29 23.52
C LEU A 53 6.70 -7.15 24.70
N PRO A 54 5.80 -7.82 25.44
CA PRO A 54 6.20 -8.74 26.50
C PRO A 54 6.95 -9.94 25.91
N ILE A 55 7.62 -10.72 26.77
CA ILE A 55 8.20 -12.01 26.39
C ILE A 55 7.38 -13.09 27.09
N PHE A 56 6.84 -14.05 26.35
CA PHE A 56 6.13 -15.19 26.92
C PHE A 56 7.12 -16.32 27.24
N ASN A 57 7.02 -16.90 28.44
CA ASN A 57 7.88 -18.02 28.83
C ASN A 57 7.57 -19.28 28.02
N SER A 58 8.60 -20.06 27.72
CA SER A 58 8.60 -21.31 26.92
C SER A 58 7.66 -22.42 27.41
N ASN A 59 7.09 -22.29 28.60
CA ASN A 59 6.16 -23.26 29.18
C ASN A 59 4.71 -23.05 28.73
N THR A 60 4.45 -22.03 27.90
CA THR A 60 3.12 -21.76 27.35
C THR A 60 3.04 -22.28 25.92
N SER A 61 2.03 -23.07 25.62
CA SER A 61 1.73 -23.61 24.28
C SER A 61 1.14 -22.56 23.34
N LEU A 62 1.50 -21.28 23.51
CA LEU A 62 0.95 -20.16 22.76
C LEU A 62 1.68 -20.05 21.42
N ASN A 63 0.95 -20.19 20.32
CA ASN A 63 1.48 -20.00 18.97
C ASN A 63 0.96 -18.68 18.42
N ILE A 64 1.57 -17.58 18.86
CA ILE A 64 1.14 -16.24 18.47
C ILE A 64 1.45 -16.01 17.00
N THR A 65 0.40 -15.91 16.18
CA THR A 65 0.45 -15.58 14.76
C THR A 65 0.07 -14.11 14.50
N LYS A 66 -0.55 -13.43 15.48
CA LYS A 66 -1.08 -12.08 15.33
C LYS A 66 -0.70 -11.14 16.46
N ILE A 67 -0.11 -10.00 16.13
CA ILE A 67 0.19 -8.92 17.07
C ILE A 67 -0.49 -7.63 16.62
N ILE A 68 -1.27 -7.02 17.52
CA ILE A 68 -1.94 -5.73 17.30
C ILE A 68 -1.50 -4.78 18.40
N ALA A 69 -0.60 -3.84 18.13
CA ALA A 69 -0.10 -2.83 19.05
C ALA A 69 -0.43 -1.41 18.54
N ARG A 70 -1.69 -0.99 18.65
CA ARG A 70 -2.16 0.31 18.10
C ARG A 70 -2.06 1.44 19.11
N HIS A 71 -1.50 2.58 18.69
CA HIS A 71 -1.21 3.71 19.58
C HIS A 71 -0.55 3.24 20.89
N ALA A 72 0.34 2.26 20.76
CA ALA A 72 0.87 1.52 21.89
C ALA A 72 2.36 1.76 22.08
N LEU A 73 3.12 1.85 20.99
CA LEU A 73 4.58 1.89 21.03
C LEU A 73 5.10 3.31 20.79
N ILE A 74 6.20 3.63 21.46
CA ILE A 74 6.95 4.90 21.30
C ILE A 74 8.31 4.70 20.60
N ARG A 75 8.64 3.44 20.28
CA ARG A 75 9.87 3.01 19.62
C ARG A 75 9.61 1.66 18.94
N TRP A 76 10.51 1.24 18.06
CA TRP A 76 10.47 -0.10 17.49
C TRP A 76 10.58 -1.19 18.59
N PRO A 77 9.76 -2.25 18.58
CA PRO A 77 9.78 -3.27 19.61
C PRO A 77 11.06 -4.10 19.56
N LEU A 78 11.84 -4.12 20.64
CA LEU A 78 13.15 -4.80 20.69
C LEU A 78 13.00 -6.33 20.73
N HIS A 79 11.87 -6.80 21.23
CA HIS A 79 11.57 -8.23 21.41
C HIS A 79 10.68 -8.81 20.33
N LEU A 80 10.51 -8.12 19.19
CA LEU A 80 9.71 -8.63 18.07
C LEU A 80 10.18 -10.02 17.60
N CYS A 81 11.48 -10.28 17.66
CA CYS A 81 12.05 -11.55 17.23
C CYS A 81 11.75 -12.74 18.13
N SER A 82 11.13 -12.53 19.30
CA SER A 82 10.54 -13.61 20.08
C SER A 82 9.27 -14.20 19.43
N TYR A 83 8.75 -13.55 18.38
CA TYR A 83 7.50 -13.88 17.72
C TYR A 83 7.71 -14.27 16.25
N SER A 84 8.55 -15.27 15.98
CA SER A 84 8.98 -15.62 14.61
C SER A 84 7.86 -16.12 13.68
N ASN A 85 6.75 -16.62 14.26
CA ASN A 85 5.64 -17.22 13.51
C ASN A 85 4.54 -16.21 13.15
N ILE A 86 4.74 -14.91 13.41
CA ILE A 86 3.68 -13.94 13.15
C ILE A 86 3.41 -13.77 11.66
N GLU A 87 2.13 -13.74 11.33
CA GLU A 87 1.58 -13.51 10.01
C GLU A 87 0.96 -12.11 9.92
N ILE A 88 0.47 -11.58 11.05
CA ILE A 88 -0.21 -10.28 11.12
C ILE A 88 0.50 -9.41 12.16
N LEU A 89 1.03 -8.27 11.71
CA LEU A 89 1.63 -7.25 12.57
C LEU A 89 0.99 -5.90 12.29
N ASP A 90 0.27 -5.37 13.28
CA ASP A 90 -0.33 -4.04 13.24
C ASP A 90 0.28 -3.18 14.34
N LEU A 91 1.10 -2.20 13.96
CA LEU A 91 1.72 -1.23 14.87
C LEU A 91 1.16 0.18 14.68
N SER A 92 0.00 0.30 14.03
CA SER A 92 -0.53 1.59 13.58
C SER A 92 -0.71 2.61 14.70
N GLY A 93 -0.51 3.89 14.40
CA GLY A 93 -0.65 4.99 15.36
C GLY A 93 0.45 5.04 16.44
N SER A 94 1.44 4.15 16.38
CA SER A 94 2.60 4.16 17.26
C SER A 94 3.70 5.09 16.74
N TYR A 95 4.48 5.70 17.62
CA TYR A 95 5.59 6.57 17.19
C TYR A 95 6.83 5.73 16.90
N LEU A 96 7.07 5.39 15.63
CA LEU A 96 8.14 4.48 15.23
C LEU A 96 9.20 5.21 14.41
N ASP A 97 10.43 5.19 14.89
CA ASP A 97 11.57 5.63 14.10
C ASP A 97 12.00 4.50 13.15
N ALA A 98 11.78 4.72 11.86
CA ALA A 98 12.09 3.77 10.79
C ALA A 98 13.58 3.36 10.75
N GLN A 99 14.50 4.14 11.33
CA GLN A 99 15.92 3.78 11.34
C GLN A 99 16.23 2.52 12.17
N TYR A 100 15.40 2.23 13.18
CA TYR A 100 15.54 1.06 14.05
C TYR A 100 14.66 -0.11 13.63
N MET A 101 13.98 0.01 12.48
CA MET A 101 13.10 -1.03 11.98
C MET A 101 13.91 -2.28 11.58
N ASP A 102 13.61 -3.39 12.23
CA ASP A 102 14.06 -4.72 11.83
C ASP A 102 12.91 -5.72 11.84
N LEU A 103 12.65 -6.29 10.67
CA LEU A 103 11.61 -7.29 10.40
C LEU A 103 12.22 -8.62 9.93
N SER A 104 13.55 -8.78 9.99
CA SER A 104 14.24 -9.96 9.44
C SER A 104 13.85 -11.28 10.11
N CYS A 105 13.43 -11.23 11.37
CA CYS A 105 13.02 -12.39 12.17
C CYS A 105 11.55 -12.79 12.00
N VAL A 106 10.74 -12.00 11.29
CA VAL A 106 9.29 -12.21 11.12
C VAL A 106 8.97 -12.46 9.65
N SER A 107 9.66 -13.44 9.07
CA SER A 107 9.61 -13.73 7.62
C SER A 107 8.27 -14.32 7.13
N GLN A 108 7.41 -14.78 8.06
CA GLN A 108 6.08 -15.32 7.76
C GLN A 108 5.00 -14.25 7.61
N LEU A 109 5.33 -12.96 7.77
CA LEU A 109 4.35 -11.87 7.66
C LEU A 109 3.60 -11.88 6.33
N LEU A 110 2.27 -11.86 6.44
CA LEU A 110 1.30 -11.69 5.36
C LEU A 110 0.71 -10.28 5.38
N PHE A 111 0.55 -9.69 6.56
CA PHE A 111 -0.03 -8.36 6.76
C PHE A 111 0.85 -7.50 7.65
N LEU A 112 1.21 -6.31 7.17
CA LEU A 112 1.98 -5.31 7.91
C LEU A 112 1.27 -3.96 7.84
N ASN A 113 0.84 -3.46 9.00
CA ASN A 113 0.27 -2.13 9.13
C ASN A 113 1.19 -1.23 9.97
N LEU A 114 1.75 -0.23 9.30
CA LEU A 114 2.59 0.83 9.84
C LEU A 114 1.96 2.21 9.52
N SER A 115 0.63 2.27 9.42
CA SER A 115 -0.07 3.53 9.18
C SER A 115 0.03 4.46 10.40
N ASN A 116 0.12 5.76 10.14
CA ASN A 116 0.20 6.78 11.20
C ASN A 116 1.37 6.55 12.18
N THR A 117 2.55 6.17 11.68
CA THR A 117 3.74 5.94 12.52
C THR A 117 4.89 6.92 12.30
N GLN A 118 4.62 8.06 11.63
CA GLN A 118 5.59 9.14 11.35
C GLN A 118 6.76 8.72 10.44
N ILE A 119 6.61 7.66 9.64
CA ILE A 119 7.64 7.20 8.71
C ILE A 119 7.88 8.26 7.63
N ARG A 120 9.15 8.63 7.41
CA ARG A 120 9.55 9.62 6.39
C ARG A 120 10.11 9.00 5.12
N LYS A 121 10.68 7.80 5.24
CA LYS A 121 11.31 7.06 4.14
C LYS A 121 10.85 5.62 4.18
N ILE A 122 10.56 5.09 3.01
CA ILE A 122 10.17 3.68 2.88
C ILE A 122 11.37 2.81 3.28
N PRO A 123 11.16 1.78 4.13
CA PRO A 123 12.20 0.83 4.48
C PRO A 123 12.66 0.01 3.28
N ASN A 124 13.93 -0.42 3.26
CA ASN A 124 14.42 -1.33 2.24
C ASN A 124 13.97 -2.77 2.56
N PHE A 125 12.80 -3.16 2.08
CA PHE A 125 12.19 -4.45 2.39
C PHE A 125 12.98 -5.66 1.86
N ARG A 126 13.92 -5.45 0.92
CA ARG A 126 14.85 -6.49 0.49
C ARG A 126 15.68 -7.03 1.66
N ARG A 127 15.95 -6.22 2.68
CA ARG A 127 16.77 -6.61 3.85
C ARG A 127 16.04 -7.51 4.84
N TYR A 128 14.70 -7.49 4.83
CA TYR A 128 13.89 -8.19 5.83
C TYR A 128 13.39 -9.56 5.37
N GLY A 129 13.51 -9.88 4.08
CA GLY A 129 13.11 -11.20 3.57
C GLY A 129 11.62 -11.50 3.66
N LEU A 130 10.75 -10.47 3.72
CA LEU A 130 9.28 -10.59 3.81
C LEU A 130 8.66 -11.05 2.47
N LYS A 131 9.03 -12.24 2.01
CA LYS A 131 8.61 -12.76 0.70
C LYS A 131 7.12 -13.08 0.67
N ASN A 132 6.50 -13.35 1.81
CA ASN A 132 5.09 -13.75 1.91
C ASN A 132 4.14 -12.55 2.09
N LEU A 133 4.67 -11.34 2.22
CA LEU A 133 3.85 -10.16 2.54
C LEU A 133 2.86 -9.88 1.42
N GLN A 134 1.57 -9.84 1.77
CA GLN A 134 0.44 -9.62 0.86
C GLN A 134 -0.15 -8.22 1.02
N THR A 135 -0.15 -7.67 2.23
CA THR A 135 -0.69 -6.32 2.49
C THR A 135 0.32 -5.48 3.24
N LEU A 136 0.60 -4.29 2.70
CA LEU A 136 1.44 -3.28 3.31
C LEU A 136 0.68 -1.96 3.40
N ASP A 137 0.40 -1.52 4.62
CA ASP A 137 -0.18 -0.21 4.89
C ASP A 137 0.85 0.75 5.49
N LEU A 138 1.16 1.79 4.73
CA LEU A 138 2.03 2.91 5.07
C LEU A 138 1.27 4.24 5.00
N SER A 139 -0.06 4.22 5.04
CA SER A 139 -0.88 5.43 4.96
C SER A 139 -0.67 6.36 6.16
N ASN A 140 -1.03 7.64 5.99
CA ASN A 140 -0.99 8.66 7.06
C ASN A 140 0.42 8.83 7.66
N ASN A 141 1.46 8.69 6.85
CA ASN A 141 2.85 8.90 7.25
C ASN A 141 3.39 10.22 6.66
N GLN A 142 4.70 10.43 6.74
CA GLN A 142 5.40 11.61 6.25
C GLN A 142 6.28 11.29 5.03
N ILE A 143 5.86 10.32 4.20
CA ILE A 143 6.65 9.85 3.06
C ILE A 143 6.54 10.88 1.93
N GLU A 144 7.68 11.48 1.57
CA GLU A 144 7.74 12.42 0.44
C GLU A 144 8.09 11.75 -0.89
N VAL A 145 8.77 10.61 -0.84
CA VAL A 145 9.26 9.89 -2.02
C VAL A 145 8.92 8.41 -1.91
N LEU A 146 8.18 7.91 -2.88
CA LEU A 146 7.92 6.47 -3.05
C LEU A 146 8.97 5.89 -4.00
N ASP A 147 9.99 5.24 -3.45
CA ASP A 147 11.03 4.56 -4.23
C ASP A 147 10.65 3.09 -4.43
N GLY A 148 10.25 2.74 -5.65
CA GLY A 148 9.84 1.39 -6.02
C GLY A 148 10.95 0.34 -5.91
N SER A 149 12.23 0.74 -5.93
CA SER A 149 13.35 -0.20 -5.79
C SER A 149 13.41 -0.84 -4.40
N LEU A 150 12.89 -0.15 -3.38
CA LEU A 150 12.84 -0.61 -1.99
C LEU A 150 11.75 -1.66 -1.75
N LEU A 151 10.78 -1.77 -2.67
CA LEU A 151 9.64 -2.69 -2.61
C LEU A 151 9.78 -3.88 -3.58
N ARG A 152 10.80 -3.87 -4.46
CA ARG A 152 10.95 -4.82 -5.58
C ARG A 152 11.03 -6.31 -5.16
N SER A 153 11.34 -6.61 -3.91
CA SER A 153 11.38 -7.99 -3.39
C SER A 153 10.01 -8.54 -2.98
N LEU A 154 8.99 -7.70 -2.85
CA LEU A 154 7.66 -8.05 -2.33
C LEU A 154 6.75 -8.62 -3.42
N ASN A 155 7.16 -9.71 -4.09
CA ASN A 155 6.44 -10.25 -5.25
C ASN A 155 5.04 -10.82 -4.94
N ASN A 156 4.78 -11.17 -3.67
CA ASN A 156 3.47 -11.62 -3.19
C ASN A 156 2.58 -10.48 -2.66
N LEU A 157 3.05 -9.22 -2.74
CA LEU A 157 2.27 -8.08 -2.30
C LEU A 157 1.08 -7.90 -3.22
N VAL A 158 -0.12 -7.92 -2.65
CA VAL A 158 -1.42 -7.74 -3.31
C VAL A 158 -1.89 -6.30 -3.15
N THR A 159 -1.75 -5.73 -1.95
CA THR A 159 -2.23 -4.38 -1.64
C THR A 159 -1.11 -3.52 -1.05
N LEU A 160 -0.91 -2.34 -1.66
CA LEU A 160 -0.03 -1.29 -1.15
C LEU A 160 -0.85 -0.02 -0.87
N ASN A 161 -0.89 0.41 0.38
CA ASN A 161 -1.54 1.66 0.76
C ASN A 161 -0.49 2.69 1.21
N VAL A 162 -0.39 3.82 0.49
CA VAL A 162 0.44 4.97 0.87
C VAL A 162 -0.40 6.26 0.92
N GLU A 163 -1.71 6.12 1.11
CA GLU A 163 -2.65 7.25 1.21
C GLU A 163 -2.23 8.28 2.26
N ASN A 164 -2.59 9.54 2.02
CA ASN A 164 -2.39 10.65 2.95
C ASN A 164 -0.92 10.81 3.39
N ASN A 165 -0.01 10.62 2.44
CA ASN A 165 1.39 11.00 2.56
C ASN A 165 1.67 12.23 1.69
N PRO A 166 2.63 13.11 2.08
CA PRO A 166 3.03 14.28 1.31
C PRO A 166 3.90 13.91 0.10
N LEU A 167 3.48 12.93 -0.69
CA LEU A 167 4.24 12.40 -1.83
C LEU A 167 4.44 13.49 -2.88
N LYS A 168 5.70 13.75 -3.21
CA LYS A 168 6.14 14.69 -4.26
C LYS A 168 6.36 13.96 -5.57
N TYR A 169 7.03 12.81 -5.52
CA TYR A 169 7.27 11.98 -6.70
C TYR A 169 7.45 10.50 -6.37
N ILE A 170 7.27 9.67 -7.40
CA ILE A 170 7.54 8.23 -7.40
C ILE A 170 8.82 7.98 -8.22
N ASP A 171 9.78 7.27 -7.65
CA ASP A 171 10.97 6.78 -8.36
C ASP A 171 10.80 5.27 -8.66
N TYR A 172 11.39 4.81 -9.78
CA TYR A 172 11.31 3.41 -10.22
C TYR A 172 9.88 2.82 -10.22
N PHE A 173 8.92 3.56 -10.78
CA PHE A 173 7.51 3.14 -10.75
C PHE A 173 7.27 1.81 -11.48
N ASP A 174 8.08 1.48 -12.51
CA ASP A 174 8.06 0.19 -13.19
C ASP A 174 8.32 -1.00 -12.25
N TYR A 175 9.10 -0.82 -11.19
CA TYR A 175 9.31 -1.88 -10.20
C TYR A 175 8.06 -2.17 -9.37
N ILE A 176 7.24 -1.16 -9.09
CA ILE A 176 5.96 -1.32 -8.40
C ILE A 176 4.94 -1.96 -9.35
N LEU A 177 4.80 -1.42 -10.57
CA LEU A 177 3.92 -1.96 -11.61
C LEU A 177 4.26 -3.41 -11.97
N GLY A 178 5.54 -3.74 -11.89
CA GLY A 178 6.10 -5.06 -12.14
C GLY A 178 6.01 -6.04 -10.98
N LEU A 179 5.42 -5.71 -9.82
CA LEU A 179 5.18 -6.71 -8.77
C LEU A 179 4.16 -7.75 -9.27
N SER A 180 4.48 -9.03 -9.11
CA SER A 180 3.74 -10.12 -9.76
C SER A 180 2.29 -10.25 -9.26
N SER A 181 2.07 -10.08 -7.95
CA SER A 181 0.75 -10.28 -7.32
C SER A 181 0.00 -8.99 -7.00
N LEU A 182 0.56 -7.82 -7.33
CA LEU A 182 0.02 -6.53 -6.87
C LEU A 182 -1.27 -6.19 -7.60
N GLU A 183 -2.40 -6.19 -6.90
CA GLU A 183 -3.72 -5.91 -7.47
C GLU A 183 -4.19 -4.48 -7.19
N SER A 184 -3.75 -3.88 -6.08
CA SER A 184 -4.23 -2.56 -5.67
C SER A 184 -3.13 -1.69 -5.11
N ILE A 185 -3.08 -0.44 -5.59
CA ILE A 185 -2.25 0.61 -5.02
C ILE A 185 -3.08 1.88 -4.76
N ASN A 186 -2.98 2.37 -3.53
CA ASN A 186 -3.61 3.63 -3.12
C ASN A 186 -2.55 4.72 -2.97
N LEU A 187 -2.53 5.64 -3.95
CA LEU A 187 -1.63 6.79 -4.10
C LEU A 187 -2.35 8.12 -3.84
N MET A 188 -3.46 8.13 -3.10
CA MET A 188 -4.14 9.36 -2.71
C MET A 188 -3.19 10.22 -1.88
N SER A 189 -2.71 11.31 -2.45
CA SER A 189 -1.69 12.16 -1.83
C SER A 189 -2.33 13.29 -1.06
N SER A 190 -1.68 13.74 0.01
CA SER A 190 -2.00 15.02 0.68
C SER A 190 -1.31 16.21 0.02
N SER A 191 -0.42 15.98 -0.96
CA SER A 191 0.23 17.00 -1.79
C SER A 191 -0.64 17.40 -2.98
N SER A 192 -0.42 18.61 -3.52
CA SER A 192 -1.17 19.18 -4.65
C SER A 192 -0.90 18.49 -5.99
N THR A 193 0.31 17.94 -6.20
CA THR A 193 0.70 17.28 -7.45
C THR A 193 1.68 16.14 -7.17
N LEU A 194 1.36 14.94 -7.66
CA LEU A 194 2.27 13.80 -7.68
C LEU A 194 2.82 13.61 -9.09
N THR A 195 4.10 13.28 -9.22
CA THR A 195 4.75 13.01 -10.51
C THR A 195 5.60 11.75 -10.45
N THR A 196 5.96 11.17 -11.59
CA THR A 196 7.05 10.18 -11.66
C THR A 196 8.37 10.90 -11.89
N LYS A 197 9.44 10.52 -11.20
CA LYS A 197 10.78 11.07 -11.42
C LYS A 197 11.29 10.82 -12.84
N LYS A 198 10.93 9.68 -13.41
CA LYS A 198 11.21 9.30 -14.79
C LYS A 198 9.99 8.62 -15.41
N GLN A 199 9.56 9.12 -16.57
CA GLN A 199 8.54 8.43 -17.37
C GLN A 199 9.11 7.15 -17.98
N LEU A 200 8.25 6.14 -18.12
CA LEU A 200 8.61 4.88 -18.74
C LEU A 200 8.73 5.03 -20.26
N SER A 201 9.73 4.37 -20.86
CA SER A 201 9.86 4.31 -22.31
C SER A 201 8.84 3.34 -22.93
N ALA A 202 8.62 3.44 -24.24
CA ALA A 202 7.77 2.51 -24.98
C ALA A 202 8.19 1.04 -24.78
N ILE A 203 9.51 0.76 -24.76
CA ILE A 203 10.04 -0.58 -24.53
C ILE A 203 9.71 -1.08 -23.11
N GLN A 204 9.83 -0.22 -22.10
CA GLN A 204 9.48 -0.59 -20.72
C GLN A 204 7.99 -0.91 -20.60
N TRP A 205 7.12 -0.15 -21.27
CA TRP A 205 5.68 -0.44 -21.35
C TRP A 205 5.39 -1.78 -22.01
N THR A 206 6.03 -2.06 -23.15
CA THR A 206 5.90 -3.35 -23.84
C THR A 206 6.28 -4.52 -22.94
N ASN A 207 7.39 -4.40 -22.20
CA ASN A 207 7.84 -5.43 -21.26
C ASN A 207 6.85 -5.63 -20.09
N LEU A 208 6.31 -4.53 -19.54
CA LEU A 208 5.28 -4.60 -18.49
C LEU A 208 4.01 -5.29 -19.00
N ALA A 209 3.56 -4.97 -20.22
CA ALA A 209 2.40 -5.60 -20.83
C ALA A 209 2.56 -7.12 -20.95
N HIS A 210 3.72 -7.59 -21.45
CA HIS A 210 3.99 -9.03 -21.52
C HIS A 210 3.94 -9.70 -20.14
N LYS A 211 4.48 -9.04 -19.12
CA LYS A 211 4.41 -9.55 -17.74
C LYS A 211 2.97 -9.64 -17.23
N TRP A 212 2.16 -8.59 -17.42
CA TRP A 212 0.77 -8.58 -16.98
C TRP A 212 -0.09 -9.63 -17.68
N ASN A 213 0.14 -9.85 -18.98
CA ASN A 213 -0.56 -10.90 -19.74
C ASN A 213 -0.29 -12.28 -19.16
N SER A 214 0.97 -12.56 -18.78
CA SER A 214 1.34 -13.86 -18.20
C SER A 214 0.76 -14.10 -16.80
N SER A 215 0.37 -13.04 -16.09
CA SER A 215 -0.09 -13.11 -14.71
C SER A 215 -1.60 -12.93 -14.54
N ASN A 216 -2.39 -12.82 -15.63
CA ASN A 216 -3.85 -12.56 -15.59
C ASN A 216 -4.24 -11.45 -14.59
N LYS A 217 -3.47 -10.38 -14.59
CA LYS A 217 -3.51 -9.36 -13.55
C LYS A 217 -4.72 -8.45 -13.73
N TYR A 218 -5.40 -8.12 -12.63
CA TYR A 218 -6.30 -6.97 -12.54
C TYR A 218 -5.65 -5.95 -11.60
N PHE A 219 -5.50 -4.71 -12.05
CA PHE A 219 -4.75 -3.70 -11.33
C PHE A 219 -5.54 -2.41 -11.13
N SER A 220 -5.71 -2.01 -9.88
CA SER A 220 -6.38 -0.80 -9.46
C SER A 220 -5.39 0.22 -8.91
N ILE A 221 -5.32 1.41 -9.50
CA ILE A 221 -4.57 2.55 -8.99
C ILE A 221 -5.57 3.62 -8.54
N ARG A 222 -5.55 3.98 -7.27
CA ARG A 222 -6.36 5.09 -6.74
C ARG A 222 -5.48 6.32 -6.52
N THR A 223 -5.86 7.46 -7.05
CA THR A 223 -5.10 8.72 -6.90
C THR A 223 -5.98 9.96 -7.11
N ASN A 224 -5.59 11.09 -6.52
CA ASN A 224 -6.26 12.39 -6.60
C ASN A 224 -5.42 13.48 -7.27
N THR A 225 -4.09 13.32 -7.35
CA THR A 225 -3.18 14.35 -7.87
C THR A 225 -2.13 13.84 -8.85
N PHE A 226 -2.21 12.56 -9.24
CA PHE A 226 -1.27 11.93 -10.16
C PHE A 226 -1.83 11.95 -11.59
N SER A 227 -1.23 12.79 -12.45
CA SER A 227 -1.69 12.97 -13.83
C SER A 227 -1.68 11.67 -14.63
N LEU A 228 -2.67 11.51 -15.50
CA LEU A 228 -2.79 10.38 -16.42
C LEU A 228 -1.51 10.15 -17.25
N GLN A 229 -0.82 11.22 -17.66
CA GLN A 229 0.45 11.14 -18.42
C GLN A 229 1.64 10.63 -17.60
N SER A 230 1.52 10.64 -16.27
CA SER A 230 2.53 10.05 -15.39
C SER A 230 2.33 8.55 -15.23
N ILE A 231 1.10 8.06 -15.49
CA ILE A 231 0.75 6.63 -15.43
C ILE A 231 0.76 5.98 -16.81
N PHE A 232 0.41 6.69 -17.87
CA PHE A 232 0.33 6.14 -19.23
C PHE A 232 1.42 6.68 -20.15
N PRO A 233 1.76 5.93 -21.22
CA PRO A 233 2.64 6.45 -22.27
C PRO A 233 2.08 7.77 -22.82
N ASN A 234 2.95 8.74 -23.05
CA ASN A 234 2.55 9.97 -23.74
C ASN A 234 2.04 9.63 -25.17
N PRO A 235 1.20 10.48 -25.79
CA PRO A 235 0.67 10.24 -27.13
C PRO A 235 1.72 9.87 -28.18
N ASP A 236 2.89 10.50 -28.14
CA ASP A 236 3.99 10.22 -29.07
C ASP A 236 4.60 8.83 -28.86
N GLN A 237 4.63 8.35 -27.61
CA GLN A 237 5.13 7.02 -27.27
C GLN A 237 4.16 5.91 -27.71
N PHE A 238 2.87 6.21 -27.88
CA PHE A 238 1.90 5.19 -28.31
C PHE A 238 2.19 4.59 -29.66
N GLN A 239 2.73 5.38 -30.59
CA GLN A 239 3.08 4.89 -31.92
C GLN A 239 4.20 3.85 -31.87
N MET A 240 4.99 3.86 -30.80
CA MET A 240 6.14 2.96 -30.61
C MET A 240 5.78 1.70 -29.80
N ILE A 241 4.59 1.61 -29.20
CA ILE A 241 4.15 0.45 -28.43
C ILE A 241 3.31 -0.46 -29.33
N PRO A 242 3.60 -1.77 -29.42
CA PRO A 242 2.81 -2.70 -30.21
C PRO A 242 1.34 -2.72 -29.78
N LEU A 243 0.42 -2.85 -30.76
CA LEU A 243 -1.02 -2.80 -30.51
C LEU A 243 -1.50 -3.87 -29.52
N ASP A 244 -0.90 -5.07 -29.52
CA ASP A 244 -1.29 -6.12 -28.59
C ASP A 244 -0.83 -5.83 -27.15
N SER A 245 0.36 -5.25 -26.97
CA SER A 245 0.82 -4.76 -25.66
C SER A 245 -0.10 -3.66 -25.14
N MET A 246 -0.54 -2.76 -26.02
CA MET A 246 -1.51 -1.71 -25.71
C MET A 246 -2.86 -2.27 -25.24
N LYS A 247 -3.39 -3.31 -25.90
CA LYS A 247 -4.61 -4.01 -25.44
C LYS A 247 -4.45 -4.53 -24.02
N ILE A 248 -3.35 -5.21 -23.74
CA ILE A 248 -3.08 -5.79 -22.43
C ILE A 248 -3.02 -4.70 -21.35
N ILE A 249 -2.30 -3.59 -21.59
CA ILE A 249 -2.18 -2.47 -20.65
C ILE A 249 -3.55 -1.97 -20.22
N PHE A 250 -4.44 -1.74 -21.19
CA PHE A 250 -5.76 -1.19 -20.91
C PHE A 250 -6.77 -2.20 -20.35
N GLN A 251 -6.64 -3.49 -20.68
CA GLN A 251 -7.47 -4.55 -20.09
C GLN A 251 -7.06 -4.87 -18.64
N THR A 252 -5.78 -4.71 -18.31
CA THR A 252 -5.25 -4.96 -16.96
C THR A 252 -5.77 -3.93 -15.95
N LEU A 253 -5.92 -2.67 -16.37
CA LEU A 253 -6.31 -1.58 -15.48
C LEU A 253 -7.82 -1.57 -15.22
N SER A 254 -8.18 -1.46 -13.95
CA SER A 254 -9.58 -1.44 -13.51
C SER A 254 -10.29 -0.15 -13.91
N ASN A 255 -11.62 -0.20 -13.98
CA ASN A 255 -12.46 0.99 -14.17
C ASN A 255 -12.16 2.06 -13.12
N SER A 256 -12.00 1.67 -11.85
CA SER A 256 -11.65 2.59 -10.75
C SER A 256 -10.34 3.34 -10.99
N THR A 257 -9.39 2.74 -11.70
CA THR A 257 -8.16 3.42 -12.10
C THR A 257 -8.44 4.54 -13.07
N PHE A 258 -9.24 4.25 -14.09
CA PHE A 258 -9.65 5.24 -15.07
C PHE A 258 -10.45 6.37 -14.40
N THR A 259 -11.45 6.05 -13.58
CA THR A 259 -12.28 7.08 -12.92
C THR A 259 -11.45 8.04 -12.08
N THR A 260 -10.52 7.52 -11.29
CA THR A 260 -9.67 8.33 -10.41
C THR A 260 -8.71 9.20 -11.23
N LEU A 261 -8.04 8.63 -12.24
CA LEU A 261 -7.12 9.37 -13.11
C LEU A 261 -7.79 10.54 -13.83
N PHE A 262 -9.02 10.34 -14.31
CA PHE A 262 -9.76 11.38 -15.01
C PHE A 262 -10.29 12.48 -14.07
N SER A 263 -10.32 12.23 -12.76
CA SER A 263 -10.73 13.20 -11.74
C SER A 263 -9.57 14.01 -11.12
N THR A 264 -8.31 13.64 -11.43
CA THR A 264 -7.11 14.36 -10.98
C THR A 264 -6.82 15.58 -11.87
N PRO A 265 -5.91 16.52 -11.50
CA PRO A 265 -5.82 17.86 -12.10
C PRO A 265 -5.93 17.87 -13.63
N PRO A 266 -6.66 18.84 -14.18
CA PRO A 266 -7.47 18.67 -15.38
C PRO A 266 -6.66 18.15 -16.56
N CYS A 267 -6.97 16.94 -17.00
CA CYS A 267 -6.42 16.38 -18.20
C CYS A 267 -6.85 17.25 -19.40
N ASN A 268 -5.91 17.62 -20.26
CA ASN A 268 -6.21 18.35 -21.49
C ASN A 268 -7.10 17.47 -22.38
N CYS A 269 -8.24 17.99 -22.83
CA CYS A 269 -9.19 17.20 -23.64
C CYS A 269 -8.56 16.65 -24.94
N VAL A 270 -7.51 17.28 -25.47
CA VAL A 270 -6.75 16.79 -26.64
C VAL A 270 -6.05 15.46 -26.32
N HIS A 271 -5.41 15.36 -25.15
CA HIS A 271 -4.76 14.13 -24.73
C HIS A 271 -5.78 13.01 -24.54
N LEU A 272 -6.88 13.30 -23.83
CA LEU A 272 -8.03 12.41 -23.68
C LEU A 272 -8.52 11.85 -25.02
N ARG A 273 -8.66 12.70 -26.05
CA ARG A 273 -9.08 12.28 -27.39
C ARG A 273 -8.11 11.30 -28.05
N ASN A 274 -6.80 11.49 -27.86
CA ASN A 274 -5.78 10.58 -28.37
C ASN A 274 -5.87 9.21 -27.69
N TYR A 275 -6.00 9.17 -26.36
CA TYR A 275 -6.21 7.93 -25.62
C TYR A 275 -7.50 7.22 -26.11
N GLN A 276 -8.62 7.95 -26.22
CA GLN A 276 -9.91 7.42 -26.67
C GLN A 276 -9.87 6.73 -28.04
N ARG A 277 -9.14 7.28 -29.01
CA ARG A 277 -8.97 6.62 -30.32
C ARG A 277 -8.34 5.24 -30.15
N VAL A 278 -7.27 5.11 -29.37
CA VAL A 278 -6.61 3.83 -29.11
C VAL A 278 -7.54 2.84 -28.39
N PHE A 279 -8.30 3.31 -27.41
CA PHE A 279 -9.30 2.48 -26.71
C PHE A 279 -10.39 1.94 -27.65
N SER A 280 -10.86 2.74 -28.60
CA SER A 280 -11.89 2.30 -29.56
C SER A 280 -11.41 1.15 -30.46
N PHE A 281 -10.11 1.09 -30.76
CA PHE A 281 -9.51 -0.02 -31.51
C PHE A 281 -9.38 -1.31 -30.67
N THR A 282 -9.32 -1.20 -29.35
CA THR A 282 -9.06 -2.34 -28.45
C THR A 282 -10.33 -3.02 -27.96
N TYR A 283 -11.47 -2.32 -27.92
CA TYR A 283 -12.77 -2.88 -27.55
C TYR A 283 -13.72 -2.97 -28.76
N TYR A 284 -13.85 -4.16 -29.35
CA TYR A 284 -14.75 -4.42 -30.49
C TYR A 284 -16.26 -4.35 -30.11
N ASN A 285 -16.60 -4.59 -28.84
CA ASN A 285 -17.99 -4.73 -28.41
C ASN A 285 -18.51 -3.45 -27.72
N LYS A 286 -19.22 -2.64 -28.51
CA LYS A 286 -19.63 -1.25 -28.24
C LYS A 286 -20.56 -1.06 -27.03
N ASN A 287 -21.21 -2.14 -26.56
CA ASN A 287 -22.24 -2.09 -25.50
C ASN A 287 -21.78 -2.69 -24.15
N LEU A 288 -20.53 -3.18 -24.06
CA LEU A 288 -20.00 -3.84 -22.85
C LEU A 288 -18.81 -3.08 -22.24
N SER A 289 -18.42 -1.92 -22.79
CA SER A 289 -17.35 -1.13 -22.19
C SER A 289 -17.84 -0.58 -20.84
N PRO A 290 -17.26 -0.98 -19.70
CA PRO A 290 -17.71 -0.54 -18.38
C PRO A 290 -17.42 0.93 -18.08
N LEU A 291 -16.85 1.65 -19.04
CA LEU A 291 -16.21 2.95 -18.87
C LEU A 291 -17.10 4.14 -19.26
N TYR A 292 -18.42 3.92 -19.38
CA TYR A 292 -19.42 4.94 -19.71
C TYR A 292 -19.62 5.96 -18.57
N GLN A 293 -18.57 6.68 -18.19
CA GLN A 293 -18.59 7.68 -17.14
C GLN A 293 -18.26 9.08 -17.68
N THR A 294 -19.00 10.07 -17.19
CA THR A 294 -18.76 11.48 -17.49
C THR A 294 -17.52 11.96 -16.73
N THR A 295 -16.57 12.59 -17.42
CA THR A 295 -15.42 13.27 -16.81
C THR A 295 -15.40 14.77 -17.17
N THR A 296 -14.74 15.58 -16.35
CA THR A 296 -14.43 16.98 -16.64
C THR A 296 -13.03 17.11 -17.22
N CYS A 297 -12.88 17.79 -18.35
CA CYS A 297 -11.58 18.09 -18.95
C CYS A 297 -11.48 19.59 -19.29
N ILE A 298 -10.27 20.10 -19.49
CA ILE A 298 -10.05 21.50 -19.87
C ILE A 298 -9.66 21.60 -21.34
N LEU A 299 -10.39 22.45 -22.08
CA LEU A 299 -10.02 22.97 -23.39
C LEU A 299 -9.44 24.38 -23.25
N PRO A 300 -8.76 24.90 -24.29
CA PRO A 300 -8.26 26.28 -24.32
C PRO A 300 -9.34 27.36 -24.07
N ASN A 301 -10.61 27.03 -24.28
CA ASN A 301 -11.77 27.92 -24.10
C ASN A 301 -12.59 27.65 -22.83
N GLY A 302 -12.16 26.75 -21.94
CA GLY A 302 -12.84 26.50 -20.65
C GLY A 302 -12.91 25.03 -20.24
N ILE A 303 -13.64 24.77 -19.15
CA ILE A 303 -13.92 23.41 -18.64
C ILE A 303 -15.11 22.83 -19.40
N ILE A 304 -14.98 21.60 -19.90
CA ILE A 304 -16.07 20.86 -20.57
C ILE A 304 -16.27 19.49 -19.90
N HIS A 305 -17.52 19.07 -19.77
CA HIS A 305 -17.88 17.70 -19.44
C HIS A 305 -17.76 16.82 -20.69
N ALA A 306 -16.77 15.93 -20.73
CA ALA A 306 -16.62 14.92 -21.75
C ALA A 306 -17.23 13.60 -21.29
N ARG A 307 -18.04 12.96 -22.14
CA ARG A 307 -18.39 11.55 -21.95
C ARG A 307 -17.21 10.71 -22.39
N LEU A 308 -16.60 9.99 -21.46
CA LEU A 308 -15.61 9.01 -21.83
C LEU A 308 -16.31 7.91 -22.65
N PHE A 309 -15.75 7.61 -23.82
CA PHE A 309 -16.15 6.49 -24.68
C PHE A 309 -17.54 6.58 -25.35
N ASP A 310 -18.09 7.80 -25.57
CA ASP A 310 -19.23 7.95 -26.50
C ASP A 310 -18.71 8.13 -27.93
N TYR A 311 -18.89 7.11 -28.78
CA TYR A 311 -18.48 7.19 -30.19
C TYR A 311 -19.14 8.37 -30.93
N ARG A 312 -20.27 8.89 -30.45
CA ARG A 312 -20.95 10.06 -31.05
C ARG A 312 -20.21 11.38 -30.84
N THR A 313 -19.25 11.41 -29.92
CA THR A 313 -18.34 12.57 -29.73
C THR A 313 -17.13 12.54 -30.68
N PHE A 314 -17.04 11.54 -31.56
CA PHE A 314 -15.94 11.43 -32.53
C PHE A 314 -16.14 12.24 -33.81
N PHE A 315 -17.37 12.70 -34.09
CA PHE A 315 -17.72 13.52 -35.25
C PHE A 315 -18.07 14.94 -34.82
#